data_AF-A0A9X0TPK5-F1
#
_entry.id   AF-A0A9X0TPK5-F1
#
_cell.length_a   1.000
_cell.length_b   1.000
_cell.length_c   1.000
_cell.angle_alpha   90.00
_cell.angle_beta   90.00
_cell.angle_gamma   90.00
#
_symmetry.space_group_name_H-M   'P 1'
#
loop_
_entity.id
_entity.type
_entity.pdbx_description
1 polymer ?
#
loop_
_entity_poly.entity_id
_entity_poly.type
_entity_poly.pdbx_seq_one_letter_code
_entity_poly.pdbx_strand_id
1 'polypeptide(L)'
;FNSINKNHFKTEAKVYSNTPDFLAEPGDMVVFGANYGGGFGHVAWVVEATLDYIIVLEQNWLGGGWTDNIDYPGWGWEKVTRRKHAYDFPMWFIRPNFRPEGVQKTAQSVTKSKEKAVKQPQKQPKKLTYIRDEIKGYNMDKRGYNPKGIVLHNDAGSAGATAEAYHNGLVNADYNRLKRGVAHSYISGNTVYQAIPEGKVAWHVANRAGNHDYYGIEICQSVGATDKQFLANEQSAFQESARMLKKWGLPANRNTVR
;
A
#
# COMPACT_ATOMS: atom_id res chain seq x y z
N PHE A 1 -6.78 -9.36 -28.76
CA PHE A 1 -7.62 -8.87 -27.65
C PHE A 1 -9.09 -9.08 -28.01
N ASN A 2 -9.82 -9.92 -27.29
CA ASN A 2 -11.19 -10.33 -27.67
C ASN A 2 -12.25 -9.31 -27.19
N SER A 3 -13.50 -9.49 -27.61
CA SER A 3 -14.63 -8.63 -27.26
C SER A 3 -14.94 -8.63 -25.76
N ILE A 4 -14.72 -9.75 -25.07
CA ILE A 4 -14.90 -9.88 -23.61
C ILE A 4 -13.94 -8.94 -22.87
N ASN A 5 -12.64 -9.00 -23.20
CA ASN A 5 -11.63 -8.16 -22.58
C ASN A 5 -11.91 -6.67 -22.86
N LYS A 6 -12.37 -6.31 -24.06
CA LYS A 6 -12.76 -4.91 -24.36
C LYS A 6 -13.90 -4.42 -23.46
N ASN A 7 -14.84 -5.29 -23.10
CA ASN A 7 -15.96 -4.92 -22.25
C ASN A 7 -15.52 -4.57 -20.82
N HIS A 8 -14.47 -5.21 -20.30
CA HIS A 8 -13.94 -4.95 -18.96
C HIS A 8 -13.26 -3.58 -18.78
N PHE A 9 -12.98 -2.87 -19.88
CA PHE A 9 -12.31 -1.57 -19.84
C PHE A 9 -13.24 -0.42 -20.22
N LYS A 10 -14.52 -0.66 -20.52
CA LYS A 10 -15.43 0.35 -21.08
C LYS A 10 -15.55 1.62 -20.24
N THR A 11 -15.41 1.51 -18.91
CA THR A 11 -15.56 2.62 -17.97
C THR A 11 -14.20 3.16 -17.49
N GLU A 12 -13.15 2.35 -17.59
CA GLU A 12 -11.84 2.59 -16.99
C GLU A 12 -10.81 3.11 -18.00
N ALA A 13 -10.95 2.76 -19.28
CA ALA A 13 -9.94 3.01 -20.29
C ALA A 13 -10.51 3.02 -21.72
N LYS A 14 -9.71 3.51 -22.66
CA LYS A 14 -9.95 3.32 -24.09
C LYS A 14 -8.95 2.31 -24.66
N VAL A 15 -9.45 1.31 -25.38
CA VAL A 15 -8.63 0.25 -25.97
C VAL A 15 -8.44 0.50 -27.46
N TYR A 16 -7.18 0.52 -27.90
CA TYR A 16 -6.76 0.74 -29.28
C TYR A 16 -6.09 -0.52 -29.84
N SER A 17 -6.39 -0.85 -31.08
CA SER A 17 -5.58 -1.79 -31.86
C SER A 17 -4.37 -1.07 -32.43
N ASN A 18 -3.23 -1.76 -32.49
CA ASN A 18 -2.11 -1.25 -33.26
C ASN A 18 -2.47 -1.18 -34.76
N THR A 19 -2.33 0.00 -35.35
CA THR A 19 -2.49 0.28 -36.79
C THR A 19 -1.29 1.10 -37.27
N PRO A 20 -0.96 1.14 -38.57
CA PRO A 20 0.19 1.91 -39.06
C PRO A 20 0.22 3.39 -38.61
N ASP A 21 -0.96 4.01 -38.46
CA ASP A 21 -1.07 5.42 -38.05
C ASP A 21 -1.27 5.60 -36.53
N PHE A 22 -1.27 4.51 -35.75
CA PHE A 22 -1.50 4.60 -34.32
C PHE A 22 -0.22 5.03 -33.59
N LEU A 23 -0.26 6.20 -32.96
CA LEU A 23 0.78 6.68 -32.05
C LEU A 23 0.36 6.41 -30.61
N ALA A 24 1.17 5.66 -29.87
CA ALA A 24 0.94 5.43 -28.44
C ALA A 24 1.27 6.70 -27.66
N GLU A 25 0.62 6.88 -26.52
CA GLU A 25 0.88 8.00 -25.61
C GLU A 25 1.58 7.52 -24.34
N PRO A 26 2.40 8.37 -23.70
CA PRO A 26 2.89 8.10 -22.36
C PRO A 26 1.73 7.76 -21.41
N GLY A 27 1.84 6.63 -20.72
CA GLY A 27 0.79 6.09 -19.86
C GLY A 27 -0.11 5.04 -20.52
N ASP A 28 0.02 4.79 -21.81
CA ASP A 28 -0.63 3.62 -22.43
C ASP A 28 0.01 2.32 -21.90
N MET A 29 -0.83 1.35 -21.54
CA MET A 29 -0.36 -0.02 -21.32
C MET A 29 -0.36 -0.76 -22.66
N VAL A 30 0.82 -1.14 -23.13
CA VAL A 30 0.96 -2.00 -24.30
C VAL A 30 0.74 -3.46 -23.89
N VAL A 31 -0.02 -4.18 -24.71
CA VAL A 31 -0.27 -5.61 -24.61
C VAL A 31 0.33 -6.28 -25.85
N PHE A 32 1.46 -6.94 -25.63
CA PHE A 32 2.19 -7.68 -26.66
C PHE A 32 1.52 -9.04 -26.92
N GLY A 33 1.40 -9.42 -28.20
CA GLY A 33 0.85 -10.71 -28.62
C GLY A 33 1.78 -11.89 -28.36
N ALA A 34 1.35 -13.08 -28.82
CA ALA A 34 2.04 -14.36 -28.60
C ALA A 34 3.46 -14.44 -29.21
N ASN A 35 3.88 -13.48 -30.04
CA ASN A 35 5.27 -13.36 -30.49
C ASN A 35 6.24 -13.06 -29.32
N TYR A 36 5.70 -12.65 -28.17
CA TYR A 36 6.44 -12.26 -26.97
C TYR A 36 6.18 -13.23 -25.81
N GLY A 37 7.08 -13.24 -24.84
CA GLY A 37 6.93 -14.01 -23.60
C GLY A 37 6.78 -15.52 -23.82
N GLY A 38 7.42 -16.07 -24.85
CA GLY A 38 7.37 -17.50 -25.16
C GLY A 38 5.97 -18.01 -25.56
N GLY A 39 5.11 -17.15 -26.13
CA GLY A 39 3.73 -17.51 -26.51
C GLY A 39 2.66 -16.93 -25.59
N PHE A 40 3.03 -16.51 -24.37
CA PHE A 40 2.07 -16.00 -23.37
C PHE A 40 1.78 -14.50 -23.51
N GLY A 41 2.54 -13.80 -24.37
CA GLY A 41 2.47 -12.35 -24.48
C GLY A 41 3.26 -11.63 -23.39
N HIS A 42 3.17 -10.31 -23.40
CA HIS A 42 3.81 -9.45 -22.41
C HIS A 42 2.99 -8.18 -22.21
N VAL A 43 3.23 -7.45 -21.12
CA VAL A 43 2.62 -6.13 -20.89
C VAL A 43 3.66 -5.17 -20.36
N ALA A 44 3.59 -3.91 -20.80
CA ALA A 44 4.48 -2.86 -20.34
C ALA A 44 3.78 -1.48 -20.37
N TRP A 45 4.38 -0.50 -19.70
CA TRP A 45 3.87 0.87 -19.70
C TRP A 45 4.69 1.76 -20.62
N VAL A 46 4.04 2.37 -21.61
CA VAL A 46 4.67 3.31 -22.54
C VAL A 46 5.06 4.59 -21.80
N VAL A 47 6.30 5.04 -22.00
CA VAL A 47 6.79 6.33 -21.50
C VAL A 47 7.12 7.31 -22.61
N GLU A 48 7.50 6.82 -23.79
CA GLU A 48 7.75 7.62 -25.00
C GLU A 48 7.38 6.78 -26.22
N ALA A 49 6.98 7.43 -27.31
CA ALA A 49 6.64 6.75 -28.57
C ALA A 49 6.94 7.66 -29.77
N THR A 50 7.30 7.02 -30.89
CA THR A 50 7.22 7.57 -32.25
C THR A 50 6.28 6.69 -33.06
N LEU A 51 6.10 6.93 -34.36
CA LEU A 51 5.37 5.98 -35.22
C LEU A 51 6.13 4.67 -35.47
N ASP A 52 7.45 4.66 -35.22
CA ASP A 52 8.31 3.50 -35.50
C ASP A 52 8.52 2.62 -34.26
N TYR A 53 8.56 3.22 -33.07
CA TYR A 53 8.89 2.50 -31.85
C TYR A 53 8.25 3.09 -30.60
N ILE A 54 8.16 2.26 -29.56
CA ILE A 54 7.81 2.64 -28.19
C ILE A 54 9.01 2.44 -27.27
N ILE A 55 9.11 3.29 -26.25
CA ILE A 55 9.97 3.07 -25.09
C ILE A 55 9.05 2.81 -23.90
N VAL A 56 9.30 1.70 -23.21
CA VAL A 56 8.44 1.20 -22.15
C VAL A 56 9.20 1.00 -20.84
N LEU A 57 8.45 1.01 -19.75
CA LEU A 57 8.85 0.46 -18.46
C LEU A 57 8.24 -0.93 -18.29
N GLU A 58 9.09 -1.93 -18.10
CA GLU A 58 8.68 -3.32 -17.98
C GLU A 58 9.58 -4.10 -17.01
N GLN A 59 9.08 -5.24 -16.52
CA GLN A 59 9.84 -6.19 -15.69
C GLN A 59 9.68 -7.60 -16.25
N ASN A 60 10.45 -8.55 -15.73
CA ASN A 60 10.37 -9.96 -16.10
C ASN A 60 10.62 -10.23 -17.60
N TRP A 61 11.37 -9.38 -18.28
CA TRP A 61 11.74 -9.57 -19.68
C TRP A 61 12.84 -10.63 -19.83
N LEU A 62 13.74 -10.70 -18.83
CA LEU A 62 14.81 -11.69 -18.75
C LEU A 62 14.38 -12.94 -17.95
N GLY A 63 13.09 -13.06 -17.62
CA GLY A 63 12.57 -14.14 -16.77
C GLY A 63 13.00 -14.05 -15.31
N GLY A 64 13.58 -12.91 -14.89
CA GLY A 64 14.10 -12.73 -13.53
C GLY A 64 13.10 -12.08 -12.58
N GLY A 65 11.85 -11.85 -13.01
CA GLY A 65 10.80 -11.24 -12.20
C GLY A 65 10.12 -12.22 -11.23
N TRP A 66 10.29 -13.52 -11.44
CA TRP A 66 9.76 -14.58 -10.58
C TRP A 66 10.89 -15.46 -10.04
N THR A 67 10.93 -15.66 -8.72
CA THR A 67 11.76 -16.69 -8.10
C THR A 67 10.83 -17.79 -7.58
N ASP A 68 10.90 -18.98 -8.17
CA ASP A 68 10.03 -20.13 -7.92
C ASP A 68 9.99 -20.67 -6.47
N ASN A 69 10.61 -20.00 -5.49
CA ASN A 69 10.76 -20.51 -4.12
C ASN A 69 10.70 -19.42 -3.02
N ILE A 70 10.13 -18.24 -3.27
CA ILE A 70 9.93 -17.22 -2.22
C ILE A 70 8.43 -16.99 -2.06
N ASP A 71 7.91 -17.25 -0.86
CA ASP A 71 6.51 -17.00 -0.48
C ASP A 71 6.02 -15.65 -1.00
N TYR A 72 4.74 -15.62 -1.40
CA TYR A 72 4.05 -14.44 -1.92
C TYR A 72 4.46 -13.18 -1.12
N PRO A 73 5.02 -12.13 -1.77
CA PRO A 73 4.81 -11.75 -3.17
C PRO A 73 6.05 -11.88 -4.09
N GLY A 74 6.88 -12.92 -3.98
CA GLY A 74 7.90 -13.30 -4.99
C GLY A 74 8.94 -12.21 -5.35
N TRP A 75 10.16 -12.30 -4.81
CA TRP A 75 11.21 -11.29 -5.06
C TRP A 75 12.15 -11.72 -6.20
N GLY A 76 11.75 -11.43 -7.45
CA GLY A 76 12.64 -11.50 -8.61
C GLY A 76 13.87 -10.57 -8.51
N TRP A 77 15.01 -10.98 -9.08
CA TRP A 77 16.20 -10.12 -9.17
C TRP A 77 16.06 -9.04 -10.25
N GLU A 78 15.20 -9.27 -11.24
CA GLU A 78 14.97 -8.34 -12.33
C GLU A 78 14.13 -7.16 -11.85
N LYS A 79 14.79 -6.01 -11.72
CA LYS A 79 14.11 -4.73 -11.46
C LYS A 79 13.41 -4.23 -12.73
N VAL A 80 12.47 -3.30 -12.56
CA VAL A 80 11.87 -2.58 -13.70
C VAL A 80 12.99 -1.96 -14.55
N THR A 81 12.91 -2.20 -15.86
CA THR A 81 13.86 -1.72 -16.86
C THR A 81 13.15 -0.82 -17.85
N ARG A 82 13.93 0.04 -18.51
CA ARG A 82 13.48 0.86 -19.63
C ARG A 82 13.99 0.22 -20.92
N ARG A 83 13.10 -0.17 -21.83
CA ARG A 83 13.49 -0.80 -23.11
C ARG A 83 12.75 -0.19 -24.29
N LYS A 84 13.33 -0.35 -25.48
CA LYS A 84 12.77 0.07 -26.76
C LYS A 84 12.23 -1.15 -27.50
N HIS A 85 10.98 -1.07 -27.94
CA HIS A 85 10.34 -2.07 -28.80
C HIS A 85 9.82 -1.41 -30.07
N ALA A 86 9.84 -2.13 -31.19
CA ALA A 86 9.11 -1.71 -32.38
C ALA A 86 7.60 -1.94 -32.17
N TYR A 87 6.78 -1.25 -32.96
CA TYR A 87 5.39 -1.67 -33.14
C TYR A 87 5.36 -3.02 -33.88
N ASP A 88 4.64 -3.99 -33.33
CA ASP A 88 4.47 -5.32 -33.93
C ASP A 88 2.97 -5.66 -34.04
N PHE A 89 2.64 -6.66 -34.83
CA PHE A 89 1.29 -7.16 -35.01
C PHE A 89 1.18 -8.63 -34.57
N PRO A 90 0.21 -8.99 -33.70
CA PRO A 90 -0.77 -8.12 -33.07
C PRO A 90 -0.26 -7.44 -31.78
N MET A 91 -0.51 -6.14 -31.66
CA MET A 91 -0.39 -5.38 -30.41
C MET A 91 -1.68 -4.61 -30.11
N TRP A 92 -1.94 -4.38 -28.83
CA TRP A 92 -3.05 -3.57 -28.35
C TRP A 92 -2.56 -2.58 -27.31
N PHE A 93 -3.22 -1.43 -27.22
CA PHE A 93 -2.88 -0.38 -26.26
C PHE A 93 -4.11 -0.04 -25.44
N ILE A 94 -3.97 -0.05 -24.13
CA ILE A 94 -5.03 0.32 -23.19
C ILE A 94 -4.63 1.67 -22.60
N ARG A 95 -5.41 2.70 -22.89
CA ARG A 95 -5.22 4.06 -22.36
C ARG A 95 -6.16 4.28 -21.19
N PRO A 96 -5.69 4.25 -19.93
CA PRO A 96 -6.53 4.56 -18.80
C PRO A 96 -7.18 5.94 -18.93
N ASN A 97 -8.38 6.08 -18.40
CA ASN A 97 -9.05 7.36 -18.24
C ASN A 97 -8.35 8.14 -17.12
N PHE A 98 -7.21 8.76 -17.46
CA PHE A 98 -6.48 9.60 -16.54
C PHE A 98 -7.33 10.79 -16.12
N ARG A 99 -7.22 11.18 -14.85
CA ARG A 99 -7.82 12.44 -14.40
C ARG A 99 -7.19 13.60 -15.20
N PRO A 100 -7.97 14.63 -15.57
CA PRO A 100 -7.46 15.77 -16.28
C PRO A 100 -6.25 16.38 -15.58
N GLU A 101 -5.22 16.75 -16.34
CA GLU A 101 -4.07 17.49 -15.81
C GLU A 101 -4.56 18.79 -15.16
N GLY A 102 -4.27 18.96 -13.87
CA GLY A 102 -4.80 20.04 -13.03
C GLY A 102 -5.59 19.55 -11.82
N VAL A 103 -6.08 18.30 -11.81
CA VAL A 103 -6.54 17.65 -10.57
C VAL A 103 -5.30 17.06 -9.88
N GLN A 104 -4.95 17.60 -8.71
CA GLN A 104 -3.80 17.13 -7.93
C GLN A 104 -3.85 15.60 -7.80
N LYS A 105 -2.80 14.94 -8.30
CA LYS A 105 -2.51 13.54 -8.01
C LYS A 105 -2.31 13.42 -6.50
N THR A 106 -3.11 12.62 -5.81
CA THR A 106 -2.62 11.90 -4.62
C THR A 106 -1.60 10.89 -5.13
N ALA A 107 -0.40 11.37 -5.42
CA ALA A 107 0.69 10.52 -5.84
C ALA A 107 1.04 9.60 -4.67
N GLN A 108 0.93 8.29 -4.86
CA GLN A 108 1.77 7.34 -4.14
C GLN A 108 3.22 7.75 -4.44
N SER A 109 3.87 8.37 -3.45
CA SER A 109 5.11 9.11 -3.69
C SER A 109 6.29 8.15 -3.84
N VAL A 110 6.80 8.02 -5.06
CA VAL A 110 8.22 7.75 -5.27
C VAL A 110 8.96 9.08 -5.15
N THR A 111 9.66 9.21 -4.03
CA THR A 111 10.73 10.16 -3.70
C THR A 111 11.25 11.04 -4.85
N LYS A 112 11.00 12.35 -4.73
CA LYS A 112 12.00 13.38 -5.06
C LYS A 112 12.08 14.41 -3.93
N SER A 113 13.31 14.84 -3.70
CA SER A 113 13.85 15.64 -2.62
C SER A 113 13.35 17.08 -2.58
N LYS A 114 13.09 17.54 -1.35
CA LYS A 114 13.13 18.93 -0.83
C LYS A 114 12.70 20.06 -1.78
N GLU A 115 11.42 20.41 -1.70
CA GLU A 115 10.98 21.81 -1.78
C GLU A 115 10.09 22.14 -0.57
N LYS A 116 10.23 23.36 -0.06
CA LYS A 116 9.56 23.83 1.16
C LYS A 116 8.04 23.73 0.99
N ALA A 117 7.41 22.91 1.82
CA ALA A 117 5.95 22.76 1.85
C ALA A 117 5.28 24.12 2.12
N VAL A 118 4.49 24.58 1.14
CA VAL A 118 3.49 25.63 1.36
C VAL A 118 2.46 25.07 2.34
N LYS A 119 2.28 25.75 3.47
CA LYS A 119 1.32 25.37 4.52
C LYS A 119 -0.10 25.39 3.94
N GLN A 120 -0.68 24.22 3.71
CA GLN A 120 -2.14 24.09 3.54
C GLN A 120 -2.84 24.55 4.83
N PRO A 121 -4.06 25.10 4.74
CA PRO A 121 -4.80 25.51 5.93
C PRO A 121 -4.97 24.30 6.85
N GLN A 122 -4.50 24.40 8.09
CA GLN A 122 -4.61 23.36 9.10
C GLN A 122 -6.09 23.07 9.34
N LYS A 123 -6.61 21.98 8.75
CA LYS A 123 -7.82 21.34 9.30
C LYS A 123 -7.50 21.01 10.76
N GLN A 124 -8.35 21.46 11.68
CA GLN A 124 -8.14 21.17 13.09
C GLN A 124 -8.06 19.65 13.29
N PRO A 125 -7.08 19.16 14.07
CA PRO A 125 -6.93 17.74 14.34
C PRO A 125 -8.22 17.22 14.98
N LYS A 126 -8.67 16.04 14.55
CA LYS A 126 -9.84 15.40 15.12
C LYS A 126 -9.55 15.09 16.59
N LYS A 127 -10.50 15.31 17.50
CA LYS A 127 -10.34 14.86 18.88
C LYS A 127 -10.38 13.33 18.91
N LEU A 128 -9.27 12.69 19.26
CA LEU A 128 -9.18 11.24 19.42
C LEU A 128 -9.66 10.82 20.81
N THR A 129 -10.42 9.73 20.88
CA THR A 129 -10.86 9.05 22.11
C THR A 129 -9.99 7.82 22.32
N TYR A 130 -9.55 7.58 23.55
CA TYR A 130 -8.62 6.50 23.87
C TYR A 130 -9.27 5.45 24.77
N ILE A 131 -9.20 4.19 24.36
CA ILE A 131 -9.48 3.01 25.19
C ILE A 131 -8.12 2.44 25.59
N ARG A 132 -7.79 2.42 26.89
CA ARG A 132 -6.49 1.95 27.43
C ARG A 132 -6.65 0.72 28.34
N ASP A 133 -7.63 -0.12 28.05
CA ASP A 133 -7.89 -1.36 28.76
C ASP A 133 -7.01 -2.46 28.16
N GLU A 134 -5.84 -2.70 28.77
CA GLU A 134 -4.83 -3.64 28.25
C GLU A 134 -5.38 -5.07 28.13
N ILE A 135 -4.81 -5.83 27.19
CA ILE A 135 -5.05 -7.29 27.11
C ILE A 135 -4.69 -7.99 28.42
N LYS A 136 -5.54 -8.94 28.85
CA LYS A 136 -5.41 -9.65 30.14
C LYS A 136 -4.96 -11.09 30.00
N GLY A 137 -5.15 -11.71 28.83
CA GLY A 137 -4.82 -13.12 28.60
C GLY A 137 -3.34 -13.43 28.39
N TYR A 138 -2.48 -12.42 28.32
CA TYR A 138 -1.03 -12.59 28.30
C TYR A 138 -0.30 -11.30 28.71
N ASN A 139 0.76 -11.42 29.51
CA ASN A 139 1.60 -10.28 29.88
C ASN A 139 2.79 -10.17 28.91
N MET A 140 2.75 -9.21 27.99
CA MET A 140 3.83 -8.98 27.04
C MET A 140 5.12 -8.53 27.72
N ASP A 141 6.25 -8.98 27.19
CA ASP A 141 7.58 -8.63 27.68
C ASP A 141 7.82 -7.12 27.63
N LYS A 142 8.60 -6.62 28.59
CA LYS A 142 9.07 -5.23 28.59
C LYS A 142 10.02 -5.01 27.40
N ARG A 143 9.83 -3.90 26.69
CA ARG A 143 10.70 -3.49 25.58
C ARG A 143 12.09 -3.05 26.07
N GLY A 144 12.12 -2.30 27.18
CA GLY A 144 13.35 -1.76 27.78
C GLY A 144 13.79 -0.39 27.24
N TYR A 145 13.13 0.13 26.21
CA TYR A 145 13.39 1.46 25.62
C TYR A 145 12.12 1.98 24.92
N ASN A 146 12.13 3.25 24.52
CA ASN A 146 11.08 3.81 23.65
C ASN A 146 11.10 3.12 22.28
N PRO A 147 9.95 2.84 21.64
CA PRO A 147 9.92 2.29 20.29
C PRO A 147 10.82 3.08 19.32
N LYS A 148 11.50 2.38 18.41
CA LYS A 148 12.38 2.98 17.39
C LYS A 148 11.60 3.55 16.21
N GLY A 149 10.31 3.26 16.14
CA GLY A 149 9.40 3.73 15.10
C GLY A 149 8.02 3.11 15.22
N ILE A 150 7.21 3.33 14.20
CA ILE A 150 5.84 2.81 14.05
C ILE A 150 5.80 1.93 12.80
N VAL A 151 5.05 0.82 12.89
CA VAL A 151 4.61 0.08 11.71
C VAL A 151 3.11 0.30 11.55
N LEU A 152 2.69 0.79 10.39
CA LEU A 152 1.29 1.00 10.04
C LEU A 152 0.78 -0.21 9.26
N HIS A 153 -0.25 -0.85 9.79
CA HIS A 153 -0.89 -2.02 9.22
C HIS A 153 -2.30 -1.69 8.76
N ASN A 154 -2.78 -2.47 7.80
CA ASN A 154 -4.19 -2.57 7.50
C ASN A 154 -4.71 -3.87 8.14
N ASP A 155 -5.79 -3.79 8.90
CA ASP A 155 -6.26 -4.91 9.72
C ASP A 155 -6.83 -6.11 8.93
N ALA A 156 -7.01 -5.94 7.61
CA ALA A 156 -7.72 -6.84 6.72
C ALA A 156 -9.15 -7.16 7.20
N GLY A 157 -9.74 -6.26 7.98
CA GLY A 157 -11.00 -6.44 8.69
C GLY A 157 -12.22 -5.96 7.91
N SER A 158 -13.37 -6.54 8.27
CA SER A 158 -14.68 -6.17 7.69
C SER A 158 -15.15 -4.79 8.18
N ALA A 159 -16.30 -4.33 7.68
CA ALA A 159 -16.90 -3.08 8.10
C ALA A 159 -17.20 -3.03 9.62
N GLY A 160 -17.38 -4.20 10.26
CA GLY A 160 -17.63 -4.31 11.70
C GLY A 160 -16.37 -4.35 12.55
N ALA A 161 -15.18 -4.42 11.96
CA ALA A 161 -13.90 -4.54 12.66
C ALA A 161 -13.43 -3.17 13.18
N THR A 162 -14.21 -2.50 14.04
CA THR A 162 -13.83 -1.21 14.64
C THR A 162 -12.81 -1.38 15.76
N ALA A 163 -12.16 -0.29 16.19
CA ALA A 163 -11.30 -0.26 17.36
C ALA A 163 -12.00 -0.80 18.62
N GLU A 164 -13.28 -0.48 18.83
CA GLU A 164 -14.12 -1.03 19.89
C GLU A 164 -14.38 -2.53 19.71
N ALA A 165 -14.61 -2.99 18.48
CA ALA A 165 -14.76 -4.42 18.20
C ALA A 165 -13.47 -5.20 18.52
N TYR A 166 -12.30 -4.64 18.19
CA TYR A 166 -11.01 -5.20 18.59
C TYR A 166 -10.80 -5.15 20.10
N HIS A 167 -11.20 -4.08 20.80
CA HIS A 167 -11.17 -4.03 22.26
C HIS A 167 -12.00 -5.16 22.87
N ASN A 168 -13.28 -5.25 22.49
CA ASN A 168 -14.20 -6.29 22.95
C ASN A 168 -13.66 -7.71 22.68
N GLY A 169 -13.04 -7.91 21.51
CA GLY A 169 -12.51 -9.19 21.09
C GLY A 169 -11.13 -9.55 21.64
N LEU A 170 -10.34 -8.60 22.16
CA LEU A 170 -8.96 -8.83 22.58
C LEU A 170 -8.71 -8.68 24.08
N VAL A 171 -9.45 -7.82 24.79
CA VAL A 171 -9.15 -7.50 26.20
C VAL A 171 -9.14 -8.75 27.09
N ASN A 172 -10.13 -9.63 26.94
CA ASN A 172 -10.27 -10.87 27.69
C ASN A 172 -9.91 -12.11 26.85
N ALA A 173 -9.28 -11.92 25.69
CA ALA A 173 -8.91 -13.02 24.81
C ALA A 173 -7.84 -13.90 25.47
N ASP A 174 -7.93 -15.21 25.26
CA ASP A 174 -6.94 -16.15 25.77
C ASP A 174 -5.61 -16.07 24.99
N TYR A 175 -4.59 -16.75 25.52
CA TYR A 175 -3.29 -16.85 24.85
C TYR A 175 -3.40 -17.42 23.42
N ASN A 176 -4.32 -18.35 23.15
CA ASN A 176 -4.48 -18.96 21.83
C ASN A 176 -4.97 -17.97 20.77
N ARG A 177 -5.77 -16.96 21.17
CA ARG A 177 -6.15 -15.85 20.30
C ARG A 177 -5.01 -14.85 20.12
N LEU A 178 -4.32 -14.52 21.21
CA LEU A 178 -3.26 -13.50 21.20
C LEU A 178 -2.02 -13.96 20.42
N LYS A 179 -1.64 -15.24 20.53
CA LYS A 179 -0.47 -15.82 19.83
C LYS A 179 -0.58 -15.81 18.30
N ARG A 180 -1.78 -15.59 17.74
CA ARG A 180 -2.01 -15.43 16.30
C ARG A 180 -1.60 -14.05 15.78
N GLY A 181 -1.38 -13.10 16.69
CA GLY A 181 -1.03 -11.73 16.37
C GLY A 181 -1.88 -10.74 17.15
N VAL A 182 -1.21 -9.75 17.71
CA VAL A 182 -1.80 -8.62 18.41
C VAL A 182 -0.85 -7.42 18.28
N ALA A 183 -1.40 -6.29 17.86
CA ALA A 183 -0.68 -5.02 17.72
C ALA A 183 -0.83 -4.16 18.98
N HIS A 184 -0.14 -3.03 19.02
CA HIS A 184 -0.22 -2.14 20.19
C HIS A 184 -1.50 -1.31 20.16
N SER A 185 -1.90 -0.83 18.99
CA SER A 185 -3.13 -0.05 18.83
C SER A 185 -3.96 -0.44 17.62
N TYR A 186 -5.27 -0.25 17.74
CA TYR A 186 -6.29 -0.45 16.72
C TYR A 186 -7.08 0.86 16.58
N ILE A 187 -7.24 1.36 15.35
CA ILE A 187 -7.76 2.72 15.12
C ILE A 187 -8.84 2.73 14.04
N SER A 188 -10.04 3.21 14.38
CA SER A 188 -11.15 3.51 13.47
C SER A 188 -11.92 4.74 13.91
N GLY A 189 -12.42 5.52 12.96
CA GLY A 189 -13.16 6.76 13.25
C GLY A 189 -12.30 7.72 14.05
N ASN A 190 -12.72 8.04 15.28
CA ASN A 190 -11.96 8.86 16.22
C ASN A 190 -11.42 8.04 17.41
N THR A 191 -11.58 6.72 17.41
CA THR A 191 -11.22 5.86 18.54
C THR A 191 -9.86 5.21 18.31
N VAL A 192 -9.02 5.29 19.35
CA VAL A 192 -7.76 4.56 19.47
C VAL A 192 -7.90 3.58 20.61
N TYR A 193 -7.96 2.29 20.31
CA TYR A 193 -7.79 1.25 21.32
C TYR A 193 -6.30 0.91 21.45
N GLN A 194 -5.72 1.14 22.62
CA GLN A 194 -4.36 0.71 22.97
C GLN A 194 -4.44 -0.60 23.75
N ALA A 195 -4.28 -1.71 23.03
CA ALA A 195 -4.28 -3.06 23.57
C ALA A 195 -3.04 -3.37 24.41
N ILE A 196 -1.89 -2.81 23.99
CA ILE A 196 -0.59 -3.04 24.63
C ILE A 196 0.13 -1.68 24.78
N PRO A 197 0.64 -1.33 25.97
CA PRO A 197 1.36 -0.08 26.18
C PRO A 197 2.70 -0.09 25.44
N GLU A 198 3.16 1.09 25.04
CA GLU A 198 4.40 1.28 24.24
C GLU A 198 5.68 0.68 24.88
N GLY A 199 5.69 0.57 26.21
CA GLY A 199 6.81 0.01 26.98
C GLY A 199 6.88 -1.52 26.94
N LYS A 200 5.90 -2.20 26.32
CA LYS A 200 5.88 -3.65 26.08
C LYS A 200 6.04 -3.95 24.59
N VAL A 201 6.45 -5.18 24.26
CA VAL A 201 6.51 -5.69 22.88
C VAL A 201 5.14 -6.15 22.38
N ALA A 202 4.99 -6.37 21.09
CA ALA A 202 3.79 -6.98 20.51
C ALA A 202 4.13 -7.97 19.38
N TRP A 203 3.14 -8.75 18.92
CA TRP A 203 3.33 -9.74 17.87
C TRP A 203 2.56 -9.32 16.62
N HIS A 204 3.17 -8.52 15.74
CA HIS A 204 2.45 -7.83 14.66
C HIS A 204 3.17 -7.81 13.31
N VAL A 205 4.43 -8.28 13.21
CA VAL A 205 5.20 -8.27 11.95
C VAL A 205 5.90 -9.59 11.65
N ALA A 206 5.59 -10.66 12.39
CA ALA A 206 6.22 -11.99 12.24
C ALA A 206 7.76 -11.98 12.23
N ASN A 207 8.38 -10.94 12.81
CA ASN A 207 9.81 -10.72 12.84
C ASN A 207 10.22 -10.29 14.25
N ARG A 208 11.23 -10.95 14.84
CA ARG A 208 11.67 -10.69 16.22
C ARG A 208 12.07 -9.23 16.44
N ALA A 209 12.89 -8.67 15.56
CA ALA A 209 13.32 -7.28 15.67
C ALA A 209 12.15 -6.33 15.48
N GLY A 210 11.31 -6.55 14.47
CA GLY A 210 10.15 -5.70 14.23
C GLY A 210 9.16 -5.67 15.41
N ASN A 211 8.84 -6.84 15.97
CA ASN A 211 7.98 -7.02 17.13
C ASN A 211 8.52 -6.35 18.40
N HIS A 212 9.85 -6.38 18.58
CA HIS A 212 10.52 -5.81 19.75
C HIS A 212 10.86 -4.32 19.58
N ASP A 213 11.16 -3.85 18.38
CA ASP A 213 11.67 -2.48 18.16
C ASP A 213 10.59 -1.47 17.82
N TYR A 214 9.49 -1.89 17.19
CA TYR A 214 8.50 -0.96 16.65
C TYR A 214 7.15 -1.03 17.39
N TYR A 215 6.41 0.06 17.30
CA TYR A 215 5.03 0.15 17.76
C TYR A 215 4.08 -0.13 16.59
N GLY A 216 3.39 -1.25 16.62
CA GLY A 216 2.37 -1.63 15.62
C GLY A 216 1.04 -0.94 15.83
N ILE A 217 0.51 -0.31 14.77
CA ILE A 217 -0.83 0.28 14.69
C ILE A 217 -1.59 -0.42 13.57
N GLU A 218 -2.79 -0.92 13.87
CA GLU A 218 -3.75 -1.48 12.91
C GLU A 218 -4.76 -0.39 12.53
N ILE A 219 -4.82 -0.06 11.24
CA ILE A 219 -5.83 0.80 10.65
C ILE A 219 -7.01 -0.09 10.32
N CYS A 220 -8.09 0.09 11.08
CA CYS A 220 -9.20 -0.82 11.11
C CYS A 220 -10.14 -0.70 9.89
N GLN A 221 -10.91 -1.76 9.63
CA GLN A 221 -11.94 -1.87 8.59
C GLN A 221 -11.39 -1.83 7.15
N SER A 222 -10.15 -2.25 6.92
CA SER A 222 -9.43 -2.00 5.66
C SER A 222 -9.98 -2.75 4.45
N VAL A 223 -10.83 -3.76 4.65
CA VAL A 223 -11.48 -4.51 3.55
C VAL A 223 -12.96 -4.12 3.42
N GLY A 224 -13.63 -3.82 4.53
CA GLY A 224 -15.09 -3.61 4.52
C GLY A 224 -15.56 -2.17 4.59
N ALA A 225 -14.71 -1.20 4.95
CA ALA A 225 -15.09 0.21 4.92
C ALA A 225 -15.18 0.75 3.50
N THR A 226 -16.00 1.80 3.31
CA THR A 226 -15.92 2.63 2.10
C THR A 226 -14.60 3.39 2.06
N ASP A 227 -14.12 3.77 0.87
CA ASP A 227 -12.91 4.59 0.71
C ASP A 227 -12.93 5.84 1.60
N LYS A 228 -14.07 6.56 1.65
CA LYS A 228 -14.22 7.75 2.47
C LYS A 228 -14.01 7.47 3.96
N GLN A 229 -14.53 6.34 4.43
CA GLN A 229 -14.41 5.94 5.83
C GLN A 229 -13.00 5.43 6.13
N PHE A 230 -12.42 4.62 5.25
CA PHE A 230 -11.07 4.12 5.43
C PHE A 230 -10.03 5.24 5.41
N LEU A 231 -10.13 6.20 4.47
CA LEU A 231 -9.31 7.42 4.47
C LEU A 231 -9.46 8.20 5.79
N ALA A 232 -10.67 8.23 6.37
CA ALA A 232 -10.88 8.89 7.66
C ALA A 232 -10.21 8.14 8.84
N ASN A 233 -10.14 6.81 8.78
CA ASN A 233 -9.42 5.97 9.73
C ASN A 233 -7.90 6.18 9.61
N GLU A 234 -7.38 6.20 8.37
CA GLU A 234 -5.97 6.51 8.10
C GLU A 234 -5.55 7.87 8.69
N GLN A 235 -6.37 8.91 8.50
CA GLN A 235 -6.07 10.23 9.08
C GLN A 235 -5.96 10.21 10.61
N SER A 236 -6.82 9.45 11.29
CA SER A 236 -6.75 9.28 12.75
C SER A 236 -5.50 8.49 13.17
N ALA A 237 -5.12 7.47 12.40
CA ALA A 237 -3.89 6.72 12.62
C ALA A 237 -2.63 7.57 12.40
N PHE A 238 -2.63 8.44 11.38
CA PHE A 238 -1.53 9.38 11.13
C PHE A 238 -1.43 10.43 12.24
N GLN A 239 -2.56 10.93 12.74
CA GLN A 239 -2.57 11.86 13.86
C GLN A 239 -1.99 11.22 15.13
N GLU A 240 -2.39 9.98 15.44
CA GLU A 240 -1.85 9.25 16.59
C GLU A 240 -0.36 8.91 16.39
N SER A 241 0.02 8.51 15.18
CA SER A 241 1.42 8.23 14.84
C SER A 241 2.31 9.45 15.02
N ALA A 242 1.87 10.62 14.56
CA ALA A 242 2.58 11.87 14.74
C ALA A 242 2.72 12.24 16.23
N ARG A 243 1.67 12.03 17.04
CA ARG A 243 1.71 12.25 18.49
C ARG A 243 2.74 11.35 19.17
N MET A 244 2.77 10.08 18.79
CA MET A 244 3.66 9.06 19.36
C MET A 244 5.12 9.27 18.95
N LEU A 245 5.39 9.51 17.66
CA LEU A 245 6.73 9.86 17.18
C LEU A 245 7.27 11.12 17.89
N LYS A 246 6.44 12.15 18.04
CA LYS A 246 6.80 13.36 18.79
C LYS A 246 7.12 13.05 20.25
N LYS A 247 6.32 12.20 20.89
CA LYS A 247 6.56 11.75 22.28
C LYS A 247 7.90 11.03 22.44
N TRP A 248 8.31 10.23 21.45
CA TRP A 248 9.58 9.49 21.48
C TRP A 248 10.77 10.27 20.91
N GLY A 249 10.58 11.52 20.49
CA GLY A 249 11.65 12.32 19.87
C GLY A 249 12.09 11.82 18.49
N LEU A 250 11.22 11.12 17.77
CA LEU A 250 11.52 10.52 16.47
C LEU A 250 10.99 11.39 15.31
N PRO A 251 11.77 11.56 14.23
CA PRO A 251 11.28 12.20 13.01
C PRO A 251 10.27 11.29 12.30
N ALA A 252 9.40 11.85 11.45
CA ALA A 252 8.60 11.06 10.51
C ALA A 252 9.40 10.86 9.20
N ASN A 253 9.97 9.69 8.98
CA ASN A 253 10.69 9.34 7.76
C ASN A 253 10.69 7.83 7.51
N ARG A 254 11.32 7.39 6.42
CA ARG A 254 11.38 5.97 6.03
C ARG A 254 12.08 5.06 7.03
N ASN A 255 12.81 5.57 8.03
CA ASN A 255 13.45 4.75 9.05
C ASN A 255 12.55 4.51 10.27
N THR A 256 11.63 5.42 10.53
CA THR A 256 10.80 5.45 11.74
C THR A 256 9.32 5.18 11.47
N VAL A 257 8.91 5.16 10.20
CA VAL A 257 7.57 4.77 9.76
C VAL A 257 7.73 3.67 8.70
N ARG A 258 7.16 2.50 8.98
CA ARG A 258 7.21 1.30 8.15
C ARG A 258 5.82 0.88 7.74
#